data_AF-A0A011VWI7-F1
#
_entry.id   AF-A0A011VWI7-F1
#
_cell.length_a   1.000
_cell.length_b   1.000
_cell.length_c   1.000
_cell.angle_alpha   90.00
_cell.angle_beta   90.00
_cell.angle_gamma   90.00
#
_symmetry.space_group_name_H-M   'P 1'
#
loop_
_entity.id
_entity.type
_entity.pdbx_description
1 polymer ?
#
loop_
_entity_poly.entity_id
_entity_poly.type
_entity_poly.pdbx_seq_one_letter_code
_entity_poly.pdbx_strand_id
1 'polypeptide(L)'
;MNKKIFSRISAAVMAAAIMAGQAIVACAYGDVQLDCTNAIESDNWTQSIQFNYNNDDPDDLKSFDATRMTDQSVITVTYDILETYETDSPTGFPVELIFQSWSSPDTPMVKSDGGVWAKVVPAVLDEEHNTESFNYADIVAAYGSDNFEKVDAVLFGSTNDAKIKVKSVTITNCNDQGSHWVDPSIAEQAKEAQEKEKEAQKKNIIGIIIGIIAGVAVAVGVIWFIISSKSREAFDVSTGEFVDKKDAR
;
A
#
# COMPACT_ATOMS: atom_id res chain seq x y z
N MET A 1 -5.05 46.00 13.99
CA MET A 1 -6.36 45.75 13.34
C MET A 1 -6.58 44.25 13.41
N ASN A 2 -7.35 43.79 14.40
CA ASN A 2 -7.55 42.37 14.69
C ASN A 2 -8.61 41.79 13.75
N LYS A 3 -8.26 40.72 13.02
CA LYS A 3 -9.24 39.82 12.42
C LYS A 3 -9.00 38.41 12.97
N LYS A 4 -9.72 38.10 14.06
CA LYS A 4 -10.20 36.74 14.33
C LYS A 4 -11.17 36.33 13.23
N ILE A 5 -11.38 35.01 13.06
CA ILE A 5 -12.26 34.25 12.12
C ILE A 5 -11.32 33.35 11.28
N PHE A 6 -11.10 32.06 11.55
CA PHE A 6 -12.04 31.00 11.88
C PHE A 6 -11.47 30.05 12.96
N SER A 7 -12.21 29.88 14.06
CA SER A 7 -12.08 28.75 14.95
C SER A 7 -12.97 27.64 14.37
N ARG A 8 -12.35 26.57 13.84
CA ARG A 8 -13.04 25.31 13.57
C ARG A 8 -12.88 24.45 14.82
N ILE A 9 -13.92 24.47 15.65
CA ILE A 9 -14.16 23.44 16.65
C ILE A 9 -14.71 22.24 15.89
N SER A 10 -13.91 21.21 15.69
CA SER A 10 -14.40 19.86 15.43
C SER A 10 -14.18 19.05 16.69
N ALA A 11 -15.27 18.49 17.20
CA ALA A 11 -15.33 17.79 18.46
C ALA A 11 -14.36 16.60 18.50
N ALA A 12 -13.61 16.50 19.59
CA ALA A 12 -12.80 15.36 19.94
C ALA A 12 -13.66 14.08 20.05
N VAL A 13 -13.31 13.04 19.29
CA VAL A 13 -13.54 11.65 19.65
C VAL A 13 -12.35 10.82 19.15
N MET A 14 -11.39 10.58 20.03
CA MET A 14 -10.72 9.27 20.09
C MET A 14 -10.30 9.05 21.54
N ALA A 15 -11.22 8.43 22.28
CA ALA A 15 -10.97 7.97 23.62
C ALA A 15 -10.00 6.79 23.56
N ALA A 16 -8.96 6.83 24.40
CA ALA A 16 -8.11 5.70 24.71
C ALA A 16 -8.98 4.49 25.08
N ALA A 17 -8.86 3.39 24.34
CA ALA A 17 -9.58 2.16 24.62
C ALA A 17 -8.96 1.44 25.83
N ILE A 18 -9.56 1.56 27.01
CA ILE A 18 -9.43 0.56 28.08
C ILE A 18 -10.81 0.26 28.70
N MET A 19 -11.12 -1.05 28.72
CA MET A 19 -12.04 -1.80 29.60
C MET A 19 -13.44 -2.23 29.10
N ALA A 20 -13.55 -3.54 28.84
CA ALA A 20 -14.48 -4.52 29.40
C ALA A 20 -16.02 -4.29 29.39
N GLY A 21 -16.73 -5.15 28.64
CA GLY A 21 -17.91 -5.87 29.16
C GLY A 21 -19.27 -5.75 28.45
N GLN A 22 -19.62 -6.80 27.66
CA GLN A 22 -20.96 -7.41 27.39
C GLN A 22 -22.00 -6.61 26.53
N ALA A 23 -22.71 -7.11 25.50
CA ALA A 23 -22.73 -8.37 24.74
C ALA A 23 -23.52 -8.23 23.38
N ILE A 24 -22.87 -8.61 22.27
CA ILE A 24 -23.32 -9.34 21.05
C ILE A 24 -24.35 -8.73 20.06
N VAL A 25 -23.82 -8.16 18.96
CA VAL A 25 -23.78 -8.83 17.64
C VAL A 25 -22.31 -8.85 17.22
N ALA A 26 -21.69 -10.03 17.23
CA ALA A 26 -20.27 -10.19 16.91
C ALA A 26 -20.10 -10.34 15.40
N CYS A 27 -19.79 -9.24 14.73
CA CYS A 27 -18.86 -9.29 13.60
C CYS A 27 -17.50 -8.96 14.21
N ALA A 28 -16.55 -9.90 14.15
CA ALA A 28 -15.21 -9.72 14.71
C ALA A 28 -14.42 -8.71 13.85
N TYR A 29 -14.81 -7.44 13.92
CA TYR A 29 -14.01 -6.38 13.33
C TYR A 29 -12.85 -6.09 14.27
N GLY A 30 -11.63 -6.32 13.77
CA GLY A 30 -10.40 -6.15 14.51
C GLY A 30 -9.61 -4.92 14.02
N ASP A 31 -8.82 -4.34 14.91
CA ASP A 31 -7.85 -3.33 14.53
C ASP A 31 -6.60 -4.01 13.97
N VAL A 32 -6.05 -3.48 12.89
CA VAL A 32 -4.82 -3.95 12.26
C VAL A 32 -3.71 -2.94 12.55
N GLN A 33 -2.64 -3.40 13.19
CA GLN A 33 -1.42 -2.62 13.39
C GLN A 33 -0.37 -3.06 12.35
N LEU A 34 -0.08 -2.18 11.39
CA LEU A 34 0.88 -2.50 10.33
C LEU A 34 2.32 -2.33 10.82
N ASP A 35 3.21 -3.19 10.32
CA ASP A 35 4.62 -3.20 10.67
C ASP A 35 5.39 -2.08 9.95
N CYS A 36 5.69 -1.02 10.71
CA CYS A 36 6.42 0.15 10.21
C CYS A 36 7.94 0.07 10.41
N THR A 37 8.51 -1.10 10.76
CA THR A 37 9.96 -1.23 11.06
C THR A 37 10.87 -0.86 9.89
N ASN A 38 10.37 -1.01 8.66
CA ASN A 38 11.12 -0.68 7.44
C ASN A 38 10.85 0.75 6.94
N ALA A 39 10.12 1.59 7.68
CA ALA A 39 9.88 2.97 7.28
C ALA A 39 11.20 3.75 7.14
N ILE A 40 11.30 4.55 6.09
CA ILE A 40 12.45 5.40 5.78
C ILE A 40 12.10 6.88 5.95
N GLU A 41 13.12 7.73 6.03
CA GLU A 41 12.90 9.17 5.94
C GLU A 41 12.33 9.51 4.58
N SER A 42 11.29 10.33 4.57
CA SER A 42 10.61 10.76 3.37
C SER A 42 10.62 12.27 3.27
N ASP A 43 10.96 12.77 2.09
CA ASP A 43 11.00 14.18 1.74
C ASP A 43 10.51 14.40 0.31
N ASN A 44 10.02 15.60 -0.02
CA ASN A 44 9.65 16.02 -1.37
C ASN A 44 8.71 15.03 -2.10
N TRP A 45 7.56 14.69 -1.51
CA TRP A 45 6.55 13.82 -2.13
C TRP A 45 7.03 12.39 -2.41
N THR A 46 7.91 11.88 -1.54
CA THR A 46 8.34 10.49 -1.55
C THR A 46 7.59 9.67 -0.51
N GLN A 47 7.84 8.36 -0.46
CA GLN A 47 7.12 7.43 0.38
C GLN A 47 8.02 6.99 1.54
N SER A 48 7.54 7.17 2.76
CA SER A 48 8.20 6.68 3.97
C SER A 48 8.00 5.17 4.10
N ILE A 49 6.79 4.69 3.79
CA ILE A 49 6.46 3.26 3.80
C ILE A 49 5.34 2.96 2.79
N GLN A 50 5.35 1.73 2.29
CA GLN A 50 4.37 1.19 1.36
C GLN A 50 3.97 -0.21 1.82
N PHE A 51 2.67 -0.46 1.89
CA PHE A 51 2.08 -1.76 2.17
C PHE A 51 1.42 -2.27 0.89
N ASN A 52 2.04 -3.27 0.27
CA ASN A 52 1.48 -3.91 -0.92
C ASN A 52 0.42 -4.94 -0.52
N TYR A 53 -0.52 -5.22 -1.41
CA TYR A 53 -1.26 -6.47 -1.32
C TYR A 53 -0.31 -7.66 -1.55
N ASN A 54 -0.47 -8.72 -0.76
CA ASN A 54 0.27 -9.96 -0.90
C ASN A 54 -0.70 -11.14 -0.87
N ASN A 55 -0.86 -11.82 -2.00
CA ASN A 55 -1.75 -12.97 -2.10
C ASN A 55 -1.21 -14.23 -1.38
N ASP A 56 0.10 -14.36 -1.25
CA ASP A 56 0.72 -15.53 -0.62
C ASP A 56 0.61 -15.48 0.91
N ASP A 57 0.56 -14.26 1.47
CA ASP A 57 0.38 -13.99 2.90
C ASP A 57 -0.41 -12.69 3.12
N PRO A 58 -1.75 -12.72 2.98
CA PRO A 58 -2.60 -11.53 3.10
C PRO A 58 -2.69 -10.98 4.53
N ASP A 59 -2.22 -11.74 5.51
CA ASP A 59 -2.15 -11.36 6.93
C ASP A 59 -0.75 -10.88 7.36
N ASP A 60 0.22 -10.85 6.46
CA ASP A 60 1.54 -10.26 6.71
C ASP A 60 1.38 -8.78 7.06
N LEU A 61 1.84 -8.37 8.23
CA LEU A 61 1.75 -6.99 8.71
C LEU A 61 2.61 -6.00 7.89
N LYS A 62 3.50 -6.48 7.03
CA LYS A 62 4.22 -5.67 6.02
C LYS A 62 3.43 -5.50 4.72
N SER A 63 2.27 -6.15 4.64
CA SER A 63 1.30 -6.12 3.55
C SER A 63 -0.03 -5.56 4.09
N PHE A 64 -0.93 -5.15 3.20
CA PHE A 64 -2.30 -4.87 3.61
C PHE A 64 -3.28 -5.11 2.48
N ASP A 65 -4.34 -5.88 2.76
CA ASP A 65 -5.48 -6.01 1.85
C ASP A 65 -6.53 -4.96 2.19
N ALA A 66 -6.61 -3.92 1.34
CA ALA A 66 -7.56 -2.82 1.50
C ALA A 66 -9.03 -3.25 1.51
N THR A 67 -9.37 -4.41 0.93
CA THR A 67 -10.75 -4.94 0.97
C THR A 67 -11.18 -5.38 2.36
N ARG A 68 -10.25 -5.50 3.32
CA ARG A 68 -10.57 -5.76 4.72
C ARG A 68 -11.25 -4.56 5.38
N MET A 69 -11.07 -3.33 4.88
CA MET A 69 -11.65 -2.14 5.48
C MET A 69 -13.19 -2.18 5.42
N THR A 70 -13.83 -1.56 6.41
CA THR A 70 -15.29 -1.36 6.46
C THR A 70 -15.64 0.12 6.32
N ASP A 71 -16.92 0.43 6.16
CA ASP A 71 -17.40 1.81 6.15
C ASP A 71 -17.14 2.59 7.46
N GLN A 72 -16.78 1.90 8.55
CA GLN A 72 -16.37 2.47 9.84
C GLN A 72 -14.85 2.52 10.02
N SER A 73 -14.05 2.04 9.06
CA SER A 73 -12.59 2.02 9.19
C SER A 73 -12.01 3.43 9.24
N VAL A 74 -11.03 3.61 10.13
CA VAL A 74 -10.19 4.81 10.22
C VAL A 74 -8.73 4.38 10.16
N ILE A 75 -7.97 4.98 9.26
CA ILE A 75 -6.52 4.84 9.22
C ILE A 75 -5.94 5.95 10.08
N THR A 76 -5.10 5.60 11.06
CA THR A 76 -4.35 6.56 11.87
C THR A 76 -2.87 6.33 11.69
N VAL A 77 -2.15 7.39 11.33
CA VAL A 77 -0.69 7.39 11.17
C VAL A 77 -0.06 8.30 12.20
N THR A 78 0.99 7.83 12.86
CA THR A 78 1.88 8.65 13.69
C THR A 78 3.25 8.72 13.02
N TYR A 79 3.89 9.88 13.09
CA TYR A 79 5.15 10.15 12.41
C TYR A 79 6.07 11.05 13.24
N ASP A 80 7.37 10.97 12.94
CA ASP A 80 8.34 11.96 13.39
C ASP A 80 8.47 13.05 12.31
N ILE A 81 8.43 14.33 12.71
CA ILE A 81 8.83 15.45 11.86
C ILE A 81 10.34 15.65 12.03
N LEU A 82 11.08 15.55 10.93
CA LEU A 82 12.54 15.69 10.92
C LEU A 82 12.96 17.10 10.49
N GLU A 83 12.21 17.71 9.58
CA GLU A 83 12.41 19.07 9.09
C GLU A 83 11.06 19.65 8.62
N THR A 84 10.88 20.97 8.73
CA THR A 84 9.68 21.68 8.25
C THR A 84 10.09 22.74 7.23
N TYR A 85 9.21 23.00 6.26
CA TYR A 85 9.51 23.91 5.16
C TYR A 85 8.49 25.05 5.08
N GLU A 86 9.00 26.26 4.85
CA GLU A 86 8.16 27.38 4.42
C GLU A 86 7.96 27.27 2.91
N THR A 87 6.71 27.10 2.48
CA THR A 87 6.33 26.96 1.07
C THR A 87 5.20 27.92 0.73
N ASP A 88 5.16 28.42 -0.50
CA ASP A 88 4.12 29.32 -0.99
C ASP A 88 2.75 28.61 -1.16
N SER A 89 2.72 27.28 -1.09
CA SER A 89 1.51 26.47 -1.23
C SER A 89 1.58 25.22 -0.34
N PRO A 90 1.44 25.38 0.98
CA PRO A 90 1.46 24.26 1.91
C PRO A 90 0.20 23.41 1.74
N THR A 91 0.32 22.10 1.94
CA THR A 91 -0.85 21.22 2.00
C THR A 91 -1.62 21.41 3.30
N GLY A 92 -0.94 21.86 4.35
CA GLY A 92 -1.42 21.92 5.73
C GLY A 92 -1.28 20.58 6.47
N PHE A 93 -0.67 19.58 5.85
CA PHE A 93 -0.62 18.19 6.34
C PHE A 93 0.75 17.57 6.00
N PRO A 94 1.56 17.19 7.01
CA PRO A 94 2.86 16.53 6.78
C PRO A 94 2.80 15.21 6.03
N VAL A 95 1.73 14.41 6.20
CA VAL A 95 1.61 13.08 5.57
C VAL A 95 0.71 13.12 4.34
N GLU A 96 1.14 12.43 3.27
CA GLU A 96 0.21 11.99 2.21
C GLU A 96 -0.13 10.50 2.38
N LEU A 97 -1.43 10.21 2.29
CA LEU A 97 -1.95 8.85 2.14
C LEU A 97 -2.35 8.63 0.68
N ILE A 98 -1.92 7.52 0.09
CA ILE A 98 -2.26 7.15 -1.28
C ILE A 98 -2.81 5.72 -1.32
N PHE A 99 -3.95 5.56 -1.99
CA PHE A 99 -4.46 4.27 -2.45
C PHE A 99 -4.13 4.11 -3.93
N GLN A 100 -3.30 3.13 -4.26
CA GLN A 100 -2.74 2.97 -5.59
C GLN A 100 -3.21 1.68 -6.26
N SER A 101 -3.49 1.79 -7.56
CA SER A 101 -3.70 0.65 -8.46
C SER A 101 -2.88 0.80 -9.73
N TRP A 102 -2.43 -0.31 -10.30
CA TRP A 102 -1.66 -0.40 -11.53
C TRP A 102 -2.46 -0.94 -12.72
N SER A 103 -3.61 -1.59 -12.46
CA SER A 103 -4.30 -2.44 -13.45
C SER A 103 -5.79 -2.14 -13.62
N SER A 104 -6.10 -0.93 -14.11
CA SER A 104 -7.44 -0.45 -14.52
C SER A 104 -8.57 -0.94 -13.62
N PRO A 105 -8.60 -0.49 -12.35
CA PRO A 105 -9.72 -0.76 -11.45
C PRO A 105 -11.04 -0.19 -11.99
N ASP A 106 -12.17 -0.71 -11.50
CA ASP A 106 -13.49 -0.19 -11.85
C ASP A 106 -13.80 1.08 -11.01
N THR A 107 -13.21 2.19 -11.44
CA THR A 107 -13.41 3.52 -10.82
C THR A 107 -13.30 4.63 -11.87
N PRO A 108 -14.07 5.72 -11.72
CA PRO A 108 -13.91 6.91 -12.57
C PRO A 108 -12.54 7.61 -12.43
N MET A 109 -11.72 7.24 -11.44
CA MET A 109 -10.42 7.87 -11.16
C MET A 109 -9.25 7.25 -11.95
N VAL A 110 -9.52 6.25 -12.78
CA VAL A 110 -8.51 5.64 -13.65
C VAL A 110 -7.93 6.69 -14.61
N LYS A 111 -6.59 6.79 -14.60
CA LYS A 111 -5.83 7.64 -15.51
C LYS A 111 -5.68 6.97 -16.88
N SER A 112 -5.17 7.71 -17.86
CA SER A 112 -4.96 7.22 -19.22
C SER A 112 -3.99 6.04 -19.32
N ASP A 113 -3.14 5.83 -18.31
CA ASP A 113 -2.21 4.70 -18.21
C ASP A 113 -2.84 3.46 -17.55
N GLY A 114 -4.11 3.52 -17.17
CA GLY A 114 -4.81 2.45 -16.45
C GLY A 114 -4.58 2.46 -14.94
N GLY A 115 -3.71 3.33 -14.42
CA GLY A 115 -3.43 3.42 -12.99
C GLY A 115 -4.40 4.30 -12.22
N VAL A 116 -4.45 4.11 -10.91
CA VAL A 116 -5.07 5.03 -9.95
C VAL A 116 -4.02 5.47 -8.95
N TRP A 117 -4.01 6.77 -8.65
CA TRP A 117 -3.19 7.36 -7.58
C TRP A 117 -4.12 8.26 -6.77
N ALA A 118 -4.83 7.66 -5.82
CA ALA A 118 -5.84 8.34 -5.03
C ALA A 118 -5.20 8.97 -3.80
N LYS A 119 -4.89 10.27 -3.88
CA LYS A 119 -4.39 11.03 -2.72
C LYS A 119 -5.55 11.35 -1.78
N VAL A 120 -5.40 11.01 -0.51
CA VAL A 120 -6.41 11.22 0.53
C VAL A 120 -5.93 12.33 1.46
N VAL A 121 -6.82 13.30 1.71
CA VAL A 121 -6.58 14.35 2.70
C VAL A 121 -6.98 13.82 4.08
N PRO A 122 -6.21 14.07 5.15
CA PRO A 122 -6.60 13.64 6.48
C PRO A 122 -7.88 14.37 6.94
N ALA A 123 -8.74 13.64 7.64
CA ALA A 123 -9.94 14.18 8.26
C ALA A 123 -9.63 14.90 9.58
N VAL A 124 -8.58 14.44 10.29
CA VAL A 124 -8.12 15.01 11.56
C VAL A 124 -6.59 15.10 11.54
N LEU A 125 -6.07 16.25 11.96
CA LEU A 125 -4.66 16.48 12.25
C LEU A 125 -4.51 16.80 13.75
N ASP A 126 -3.64 16.07 14.42
CA ASP A 126 -3.19 16.31 15.79
C ASP A 126 -1.70 16.73 15.74
N GLU A 127 -1.47 18.05 15.73
CA GLU A 127 -0.14 18.64 15.69
C GLU A 127 0.69 18.37 16.96
N GLU A 128 0.04 18.14 18.11
CA GLU A 128 0.75 17.89 19.38
C GLU A 128 1.38 16.50 19.38
N HIS A 129 0.70 15.52 18.79
CA HIS A 129 1.10 14.12 18.77
C HIS A 129 1.62 13.64 17.41
N ASN A 130 1.78 14.55 16.42
CA ASN A 130 2.16 14.23 15.04
C ASN A 130 1.36 13.04 14.50
N THR A 131 0.04 13.17 14.58
CA THR A 131 -0.88 12.11 14.20
C THR A 131 -1.92 12.63 13.22
N GLU A 132 -2.18 11.87 12.17
CA GLU A 132 -3.21 12.16 11.17
C GLU A 132 -4.16 10.97 11.05
N SER A 133 -5.45 11.25 10.90
CA SER A 133 -6.49 10.22 10.73
C SER A 133 -7.27 10.43 9.45
N PHE A 134 -7.51 9.34 8.72
CA PHE A 134 -8.21 9.29 7.43
C PHE A 134 -9.44 8.39 7.55
N ASN A 135 -10.60 8.94 7.23
CA ASN A 135 -11.86 8.19 7.29
C ASN A 135 -12.10 7.43 5.99
N TYR A 136 -12.76 6.28 6.08
CA TYR A 136 -13.13 5.46 4.93
C TYR A 136 -13.85 6.26 3.83
N ALA A 137 -14.80 7.12 4.19
CA ALA A 137 -15.57 7.91 3.21
C ALA A 137 -14.68 8.84 2.36
N ASP A 138 -13.64 9.43 2.95
CA ASP A 138 -12.70 10.31 2.22
C ASP A 138 -11.78 9.49 1.31
N ILE A 139 -11.40 8.28 1.74
CA ILE A 139 -10.64 7.32 0.93
C ILE A 139 -11.47 6.88 -0.29
N VAL A 140 -12.74 6.51 -0.08
CA VAL A 140 -13.68 6.16 -1.16
C VAL A 140 -13.87 7.32 -2.12
N ALA A 141 -14.02 8.55 -1.62
CA ALA A 141 -14.17 9.73 -2.45
C ALA A 141 -12.91 10.00 -3.31
N ALA A 142 -11.72 9.82 -2.73
CA ALA A 142 -10.45 9.98 -3.44
C ALA A 142 -10.21 8.88 -4.48
N TYR A 143 -10.57 7.63 -4.14
CA TYR A 143 -10.43 6.48 -5.04
C TYR A 143 -11.53 6.42 -6.09
N GLY A 144 -12.68 7.04 -5.85
CA GLY A 144 -13.86 7.09 -6.73
C GLY A 144 -14.81 5.90 -6.63
N SER A 145 -14.50 4.92 -5.78
CA SER A 145 -15.27 3.68 -5.57
C SER A 145 -14.93 3.08 -4.21
N ASP A 146 -15.85 2.32 -3.63
CA ASP A 146 -15.62 1.47 -2.45
C ASP A 146 -15.13 0.06 -2.81
N ASN A 147 -15.05 -0.25 -4.11
CA ASN A 147 -14.45 -1.49 -4.58
C ASN A 147 -12.91 -1.39 -4.57
N PHE A 148 -12.30 -1.89 -3.48
CA PHE A 148 -10.85 -1.93 -3.30
C PHE A 148 -10.17 -3.23 -3.77
N GLU A 149 -10.87 -4.09 -4.51
CA GLU A 149 -10.35 -5.41 -4.93
C GLU A 149 -9.08 -5.34 -5.79
N LYS A 150 -8.76 -4.16 -6.34
CA LYS A 150 -7.58 -3.92 -7.19
C LYS A 150 -6.65 -2.85 -6.61
N VAL A 151 -6.74 -2.55 -5.31
CA VAL A 151 -5.79 -1.65 -4.65
C VAL A 151 -4.47 -2.39 -4.40
N ASP A 152 -3.51 -2.19 -5.28
CA ASP A 152 -2.22 -2.87 -5.21
C ASP A 152 -1.36 -2.41 -4.03
N ALA A 153 -1.50 -1.15 -3.59
CA ALA A 153 -0.71 -0.61 -2.49
C ALA A 153 -1.40 0.53 -1.73
N VAL A 154 -1.12 0.58 -0.42
CA VAL A 154 -1.40 1.72 0.46
C VAL A 154 -0.07 2.35 0.86
N LEU A 155 0.12 3.63 0.55
CA LEU A 155 1.39 4.34 0.72
C LEU A 155 1.25 5.53 1.66
N PHE A 156 2.28 5.74 2.48
CA PHE A 156 2.39 6.86 3.40
C PHE A 156 3.69 7.61 3.10
N GLY A 157 3.58 8.90 2.79
CA GLY A 157 4.68 9.73 2.32
C GLY A 157 4.71 11.12 2.93
N SER A 158 5.78 11.86 2.64
CA SER A 158 5.87 13.29 2.96
C SER A 158 5.07 14.12 1.95
N THR A 159 4.58 15.27 2.39
CA THR A 159 4.20 16.37 1.51
C THR A 159 5.36 17.36 1.37
N ASN A 160 5.13 18.50 0.70
CA ASN A 160 6.08 19.62 0.68
C ASN A 160 6.13 20.42 2.00
N ASP A 161 5.33 20.06 3.01
CA ASP A 161 5.27 20.79 4.27
C ASP A 161 6.41 20.38 5.23
N ALA A 162 6.82 19.11 5.18
CA ALA A 162 7.79 18.56 6.10
C ALA A 162 8.47 17.30 5.58
N LYS A 163 9.74 17.13 5.97
CA LYS A 163 10.41 15.83 5.95
C LYS A 163 9.96 15.02 7.15
N ILE A 164 9.50 13.79 6.91
CA ILE A 164 8.92 12.93 7.94
C ILE A 164 9.55 11.54 7.99
N LYS A 165 9.23 10.79 9.05
CA LYS A 165 9.37 9.34 9.08
C LYS A 165 8.17 8.71 9.77
N VAL A 166 7.48 7.80 9.10
CA VAL A 166 6.33 7.08 9.66
C VAL A 166 6.77 6.15 10.80
N LYS A 167 6.00 6.15 11.89
CA LYS A 167 6.30 5.41 13.13
C LYS A 167 5.34 4.26 13.34
N SER A 168 4.05 4.50 13.12
CA SER A 168 3.00 3.51 13.28
C SER A 168 1.83 3.83 12.38
N VAL A 169 1.20 2.79 11.86
CA VAL A 169 -0.07 2.85 11.14
C VAL A 169 -1.03 1.84 11.75
N THR A 170 -2.21 2.32 12.14
CA THR A 170 -3.30 1.49 12.67
C THR A 170 -4.54 1.69 11.83
N ILE A 171 -5.20 0.61 11.46
CA ILE A 171 -6.45 0.62 10.70
C ILE A 171 -7.52 -0.05 11.54
N THR A 172 -8.54 0.71 11.92
CA THR A 172 -9.59 0.20 12.81
C THR A 172 -10.72 -0.48 12.03
N ASN A 173 -11.51 -1.28 12.75
CA ASN A 173 -12.74 -1.87 12.24
C ASN A 173 -12.57 -2.68 10.94
N CYS A 174 -11.48 -3.46 10.81
CA CYS A 174 -11.24 -4.31 9.64
C CYS A 174 -11.92 -5.67 9.78
N ASN A 175 -12.38 -6.23 8.67
CA ASN A 175 -12.69 -7.64 8.56
C ASN A 175 -11.45 -8.51 8.83
N ASP A 176 -11.67 -9.71 9.36
CA ASP A 176 -10.61 -10.72 9.53
C ASP A 176 -10.02 -11.17 8.18
N GLN A 177 -10.81 -11.17 7.11
CA GLN A 177 -10.40 -11.62 5.77
C GLN A 177 -10.86 -10.60 4.73
N GLY A 178 -10.06 -10.44 3.67
CA GLY A 178 -10.39 -9.61 2.53
C GLY A 178 -10.88 -10.43 1.33
N SER A 179 -11.26 -9.72 0.28
CA SER A 179 -11.75 -10.23 -0.99
C SER A 179 -10.95 -9.67 -2.17
N HIS A 180 -9.64 -9.44 -1.99
CA HIS A 180 -8.79 -8.92 -3.06
C HIS A 180 -8.92 -9.75 -4.34
N TRP A 181 -8.91 -9.07 -5.47
CA TRP A 181 -8.94 -9.74 -6.76
C TRP A 181 -7.53 -10.19 -7.14
N VAL A 182 -7.40 -11.47 -7.48
CA VAL A 182 -6.16 -12.06 -7.98
C VAL A 182 -6.40 -12.48 -9.42
N ASP A 183 -5.53 -12.04 -10.33
CA ASP A 183 -5.62 -12.44 -11.73
C ASP A 183 -5.56 -13.97 -11.86
N PRO A 184 -6.60 -14.63 -12.37
CA PRO A 184 -6.62 -16.08 -12.53
C PRO A 184 -5.46 -16.62 -13.36
N SER A 185 -4.93 -15.83 -14.29
CA SER A 185 -3.79 -16.22 -15.13
C SER A 185 -2.47 -16.27 -14.36
N ILE A 186 -2.32 -15.48 -13.29
CA ILE A 186 -1.16 -15.54 -12.38
C ILE A 186 -1.24 -16.81 -11.53
N ALA A 187 -2.42 -17.13 -11.01
CA ALA A 187 -2.64 -18.36 -10.24
C ALA A 187 -2.39 -19.63 -11.09
N GLU A 188 -2.78 -19.60 -12.37
CA GLU A 188 -2.51 -20.68 -13.32
C GLU A 188 -1.01 -20.82 -13.62
N GLN A 189 -0.30 -19.71 -13.85
CA GLN A 189 1.16 -19.73 -14.06
C GLN A 189 1.93 -20.21 -12.81
N ALA A 190 1.50 -19.80 -11.61
CA ALA A 190 2.08 -20.27 -10.35
C ALA A 190 1.88 -21.79 -10.18
N LYS A 191 0.69 -22.30 -10.53
CA LYS A 191 0.40 -23.73 -10.52
C LYS A 191 1.24 -24.50 -11.52
N GLU A 192 1.38 -24.01 -12.75
CA GLU A 192 2.25 -24.62 -13.77
C GLU A 192 3.73 -24.63 -13.34
N ALA A 193 4.20 -23.56 -12.70
CA ALA A 193 5.56 -23.49 -12.17
C ALA A 193 5.78 -24.53 -11.06
N GLN A 194 4.82 -24.67 -10.13
CA GLN A 194 4.86 -25.70 -9.09
C GLN A 194 4.78 -27.14 -9.65
N GLU A 195 3.98 -27.37 -10.70
CA GLU A 195 3.90 -28.67 -11.36
C GLU A 195 5.22 -29.03 -12.07
N LYS A 196 5.84 -28.07 -12.76
CA LYS A 196 7.18 -28.23 -13.35
C LYS A 196 8.25 -28.50 -12.29
N GLU A 197 8.18 -27.84 -11.14
CA GLU A 197 9.10 -28.08 -10.03
C GLU A 197 8.90 -29.48 -9.41
N LYS A 198 7.64 -29.89 -9.19
CA LYS A 198 7.30 -31.25 -8.70
C LYS A 198 7.75 -32.33 -9.68
N GLU A 199 7.63 -32.11 -10.98
CA GLU A 199 8.15 -33.03 -12.00
C GLU A 199 9.69 -33.07 -12.03
N ALA A 200 10.35 -31.93 -11.84
CA ALA A 200 11.81 -31.86 -11.75
C ALA A 200 12.34 -32.56 -10.49
N GLN A 201 11.67 -32.39 -9.35
CA GLN A 201 12.00 -33.08 -8.09
C GLN A 201 11.77 -34.59 -8.19
N LYS A 202 10.70 -35.05 -8.86
CA LYS A 202 10.47 -36.50 -9.11
C LYS A 202 11.57 -37.15 -9.95
N LYS A 203 12.23 -36.41 -10.86
CA LYS A 203 13.30 -36.94 -11.71
C LYS A 203 14.66 -37.03 -11.00
N ASN A 204 14.87 -36.31 -9.89
CA ASN A 204 16.12 -36.25 -9.15
C ASN A 204 15.99 -36.82 -7.72
N ILE A 205 15.78 -38.15 -7.61
CA ILE A 205 15.62 -38.88 -6.33
C ILE A 205 16.94 -39.16 -5.57
N ILE A 206 18.08 -38.57 -5.98
CA ILE A 206 19.39 -38.76 -5.30
C ILE A 206 19.90 -37.43 -4.72
N GLY A 207 19.10 -36.83 -3.82
CA GLY A 207 19.44 -35.58 -3.13
C GLY A 207 18.37 -35.19 -2.10
N ILE A 208 18.40 -35.87 -0.96
CA ILE A 208 17.46 -35.77 0.16
C ILE A 208 17.39 -34.36 0.78
N ILE A 209 16.15 -33.86 0.94
CA ILE A 209 15.60 -33.17 2.14
C ILE A 209 16.50 -32.12 2.80
N ILE A 210 16.51 -30.91 2.22
CA ILE A 210 16.66 -29.58 2.88
C ILE A 210 15.99 -28.59 1.90
N GLY A 211 14.83 -27.95 2.11
CA GLY A 211 14.04 -27.70 3.30
C GLY A 211 13.44 -26.29 3.15
N ILE A 212 12.43 -26.13 2.29
CA ILE A 212 11.40 -25.06 2.25
C ILE A 212 11.84 -23.57 2.12
N ILE A 213 13.08 -23.20 2.47
CA ILE A 213 13.58 -21.81 2.53
C ILE A 213 14.27 -21.39 1.23
N ALA A 214 14.86 -22.32 0.47
CA ALA A 214 15.56 -22.00 -0.77
C ALA A 214 14.61 -21.68 -1.95
N GLY A 215 13.36 -22.12 -1.90
CA GLY A 215 12.36 -21.85 -2.95
C GLY A 215 11.97 -20.38 -3.05
N VAL A 216 11.90 -19.69 -1.90
CA VAL A 216 11.58 -18.25 -1.83
C VAL A 216 12.66 -17.41 -2.54
N ALA A 217 13.95 -17.76 -2.37
CA ALA A 217 15.04 -17.05 -3.03
C ALA A 217 15.08 -17.30 -4.55
N VAL A 218 14.71 -18.49 -5.00
CA VAL A 218 14.67 -18.83 -6.44
C VAL A 218 13.47 -18.16 -7.13
N ALA A 219 12.29 -18.13 -6.49
CA ALA A 219 11.11 -17.45 -7.02
C ALA A 219 11.34 -15.92 -7.15
N VAL A 220 11.92 -15.29 -6.13
CA VAL A 220 12.33 -13.87 -6.18
C VAL A 220 13.38 -13.64 -7.27
N GLY A 221 14.35 -14.55 -7.41
CA GLY A 221 15.36 -14.50 -8.46
C GLY A 221 14.78 -14.63 -9.87
N VAL A 222 13.77 -15.47 -10.07
CA VAL A 222 13.07 -15.64 -11.36
C VAL A 222 12.21 -14.43 -11.67
N ILE A 223 11.45 -13.89 -10.71
CA ILE A 223 10.67 -12.66 -10.90
C ILE A 223 11.59 -11.48 -11.21
N TRP A 224 12.69 -11.30 -10.46
CA TRP A 224 13.68 -10.27 -10.73
C TRP A 224 14.39 -10.45 -12.08
N PHE A 225 14.72 -11.68 -12.46
CA PHE A 225 15.29 -11.99 -13.78
C PHE A 225 14.29 -11.77 -14.92
N ILE A 226 13.00 -12.04 -14.71
CA ILE A 226 11.94 -11.75 -15.68
C ILE A 226 11.76 -10.23 -15.83
N ILE A 227 11.75 -9.46 -14.74
CA ILE A 227 11.68 -7.99 -14.78
C ILE A 227 12.92 -7.39 -15.46
N SER A 228 14.12 -7.88 -15.12
CA SER A 228 15.36 -7.40 -15.77
C SER A 228 15.47 -7.84 -17.23
N SER A 229 14.88 -8.99 -17.61
CA SER A 229 14.86 -9.47 -19.00
C SER A 229 13.79 -8.79 -19.86
N LYS A 230 12.62 -8.41 -19.32
CA LYS A 230 11.62 -7.58 -20.01
C LYS A 230 12.09 -6.13 -20.21
N SER A 231 13.04 -5.63 -19.43
CA SER A 231 13.61 -4.28 -19.57
C SER A 231 14.70 -4.16 -20.66
N ARG A 232 14.88 -5.17 -21.52
CA ARG A 232 15.99 -5.22 -22.50
C ARG A 232 15.68 -4.63 -23.86
N GLU A 233 14.44 -4.24 -24.15
CA GLU A 233 14.11 -3.61 -25.43
C GLU A 233 14.21 -2.08 -25.33
N ALA A 234 15.03 -1.48 -26.19
CA ALA A 234 15.13 -0.05 -26.41
C ALA A 234 14.52 0.29 -27.78
N PHE A 235 13.79 1.39 -27.86
CA PHE A 235 13.20 1.85 -29.12
C PHE A 235 14.30 2.49 -29.98
N ASP A 236 14.62 1.87 -31.11
CA ASP A 236 15.60 2.41 -32.06
C ASP A 236 14.91 3.40 -33.02
N VAL A 237 15.25 4.67 -32.83
CA VAL A 237 14.69 5.80 -33.59
C VAL A 237 15.10 5.82 -35.06
N SER A 238 16.11 5.04 -35.47
CA SER A 238 16.56 4.96 -36.87
C SER A 238 15.79 3.93 -37.69
N THR A 239 15.31 2.87 -37.04
CA THR A 239 14.58 1.75 -37.67
C THR A 239 13.09 1.75 -37.36
N GLY A 240 12.67 2.43 -36.28
CA GLY A 240 11.27 2.51 -35.85
C GLY A 240 10.77 1.25 -35.14
N GLU A 241 11.67 0.36 -34.73
CA GLU A 241 11.35 -0.92 -34.08
C GLU A 241 12.02 -1.01 -32.69
N PHE A 242 11.47 -1.86 -31.83
CA PHE A 242 12.06 -2.18 -30.53
C PHE A 242 13.14 -3.24 -30.70
N VAL A 243 14.37 -2.92 -30.27
CA VAL A 243 15.55 -3.81 -30.40
C VAL A 243 16.19 -4.06 -29.04
N ASP A 244 16.81 -5.23 -28.88
CA ASP A 244 17.54 -5.59 -27.66
C ASP A 244 18.69 -4.58 -27.42
N LYS A 245 18.87 -4.10 -26.19
CA LYS A 245 19.86 -3.07 -25.79
C LYS A 245 21.31 -3.41 -26.16
N LYS A 246 21.61 -4.67 -26.46
CA LYS A 246 22.92 -5.13 -26.92
C LYS A 246 23.20 -4.74 -28.37
N ASP A 247 22.12 -4.56 -29.14
CA ASP A 247 22.11 -4.33 -30.58
C ASP A 247 21.68 -2.89 -30.92
N ALA A 248 21.15 -2.13 -29.95
CA ALA A 248 20.91 -0.70 -30.07
C ALA A 248 22.24 0.06 -30.20
N ARG A 249 22.42 0.77 -31.33
CA ARG A 249 23.60 1.60 -31.62
C ARG A 249 23.43 3.05 -31.16
#